data_AF-A0A2V9NQ85-F1
#
_entry.id   AF-A0A2V9NQ85-F1
#
_cell.length_a   1.000
_cell.length_b   1.000
_cell.length_c   1.000
_cell.angle_alpha   90.00
_cell.angle_beta   90.00
_cell.angle_gamma   90.00
#
_symmetry.space_group_name_H-M   'P 1'
#
loop_
_entity.id
_entity.type
_entity.pdbx_description
1 polymer ?
#
loop_
_entity_poly.entity_id
_entity_poly.type
_entity_poly.pdbx_seq_one_letter_code
_entity_poly.pdbx_strand_id
1 'polypeptide(L)'
;MQNVMQRVQGLDWPGLRESIQEKGYALTPEVLTAKQCRGLVELYGCDQGFRSHIVMQRYRFGRGEYKYFDYPLPPVVQEIRETCFPHLAPVANRWNEQLGAEERFPETHEAFLKSCRKQGQTRATPLLLHYEAGGFNCLHQDIYGELAFPLQMTCFLSQAGEDYEGGEFVLL
;
A
#
# COMPACT_ATOMS: atom_id res chain seq x y z
N MET A 1 5.03 24.33 5.93
CA MET A 1 4.21 23.10 5.98
C MET A 1 5.12 21.92 5.71
N GLN A 2 5.04 20.85 6.50
CA GLN A 2 5.78 19.63 6.23
C GLN A 2 5.24 18.94 4.97
N ASN A 3 6.12 18.42 4.12
CA ASN A 3 5.74 17.56 3.00
C ASN A 3 5.45 16.12 3.50
N VAL A 4 4.97 15.24 2.62
CA VAL A 4 4.61 13.87 3.02
C VAL A 4 5.83 13.08 3.51
N MET A 5 7.00 13.26 2.87
CA MET A 5 8.24 12.61 3.29
C MET A 5 8.61 12.96 4.73
N GLN A 6 8.53 14.25 5.09
CA GLN A 6 8.83 14.74 6.44
C GLN A 6 7.86 14.16 7.48
N ARG A 7 6.56 14.04 7.14
CA ARG A 7 5.58 13.40 8.03
C ARG A 7 5.87 11.92 8.23
N VAL A 8 6.19 11.19 7.15
CA VAL A 8 6.55 9.77 7.21
C VAL A 8 7.85 9.55 7.99
N GLN A 9 8.88 10.38 7.77
CA GLN A 9 10.14 10.31 8.51
C GLN A 9 9.96 10.62 10.00
N GLY A 10 9.02 11.51 10.33
CA GLY A 10 8.71 11.90 11.71
C GLY A 10 7.81 10.93 12.48
N LEU A 11 7.38 9.82 11.86
CA LEU A 11 6.62 8.79 12.57
C LEU A 11 7.45 8.11 13.65
N ASP A 12 6.79 7.61 14.69
CA ASP A 12 7.41 6.77 15.72
C ASP A 12 7.70 5.36 15.14
N TRP A 13 8.70 5.29 14.26
CA TRP A 13 9.10 4.03 13.64
C TRP A 13 9.45 2.91 14.63
N PRO A 14 10.14 3.17 15.75
CA PRO A 14 10.31 2.17 16.80
C PRO A 14 8.98 1.56 17.25
N GLY A 15 8.00 2.38 17.67
CA GLY A 15 6.69 1.90 18.12
C GLY A 15 5.88 1.22 17.01
N LEU A 16 5.94 1.72 15.78
CA LEU A 16 5.26 1.10 14.63
C LEU A 16 5.83 -0.31 14.34
N ARG A 17 7.15 -0.47 14.38
CA ARG A 17 7.78 -1.79 14.16
C ARG A 17 7.46 -2.78 15.27
N GLU A 18 7.41 -2.31 16.51
CA GLU A 18 7.01 -3.13 17.66
C GLU A 18 5.55 -3.60 17.51
N SER A 19 4.62 -2.69 17.19
CA SER A 19 3.22 -3.06 16.93
C SER A 19 3.09 -4.06 15.78
N ILE A 20 3.83 -3.89 14.68
CA ILE A 20 3.84 -4.86 13.57
C ILE A 20 4.35 -6.22 14.04
N GLN A 21 5.40 -6.27 14.87
CA GLN A 21 5.95 -7.53 15.38
C GLN A 21 4.98 -8.26 16.32
N GLU A 22 4.26 -7.52 17.17
CA GLU A 22 3.35 -8.11 18.17
C GLU A 22 1.99 -8.48 17.60
N LYS A 23 1.46 -7.65 16.69
CA LYS A 23 0.05 -7.70 16.25
C LYS A 23 -0.11 -8.03 14.77
N GLY A 24 0.97 -7.99 13.99
CA GLY A 24 0.93 -8.10 12.53
C GLY A 24 0.54 -6.80 11.80
N TYR A 25 0.25 -5.72 12.52
CA TYR A 25 -0.10 -4.41 11.93
C TYR A 25 0.26 -3.23 12.85
N ALA A 26 0.26 -2.03 12.27
CA ALA A 26 0.35 -0.78 13.01
C ALA A 26 -0.53 0.30 12.38
N LEU A 27 -0.96 1.26 13.19
CA LEU A 27 -1.67 2.46 12.75
C LEU A 27 -0.74 3.66 12.88
N THR A 28 -0.71 4.50 11.86
CA THR A 28 0.04 5.76 11.89
C THR A 28 -0.91 6.93 12.16
N PRO A 29 -0.41 8.05 12.69
CA PRO A 29 -1.03 9.35 12.45
C PRO A 29 -1.21 9.64 10.94
N GLU A 30 -1.95 10.69 10.63
CA GLU A 30 -2.17 11.12 9.24
C GLU A 30 -0.86 11.44 8.51
N VAL A 31 -0.59 10.70 7.44
CA VAL A 31 0.56 10.95 6.54
C VAL A 31 0.17 11.81 5.33
N LEU A 32 -1.09 11.74 4.91
CA LEU A 32 -1.67 12.52 3.82
C LEU A 32 -2.53 13.64 4.38
N THR A 33 -2.41 14.83 3.79
CA THR A 33 -3.37 15.92 4.05
C THR A 33 -4.68 15.68 3.31
N ALA A 34 -5.78 16.28 3.78
CA ALA A 34 -7.07 16.25 3.09
C ALA A 34 -6.98 16.70 1.63
N LYS A 35 -6.11 17.68 1.30
CA LYS A 35 -5.87 18.11 -0.08
C LYS A 35 -5.23 17.00 -0.93
N GLN A 36 -4.27 16.26 -0.37
CA GLN A 36 -3.64 15.13 -1.07
C GLN A 36 -4.61 13.96 -1.22
N CYS A 37 -5.43 13.67 -0.22
CA CYS A 37 -6.49 12.65 -0.31
C CYS A 37 -7.46 12.97 -1.45
N ARG A 38 -8.01 14.21 -1.48
CA ARG A 38 -8.88 14.65 -2.58
C ARG A 38 -8.21 14.54 -3.96
N GLY A 39 -6.97 14.99 -4.08
CA GLY A 39 -6.23 14.87 -5.33
C GLY A 39 -6.05 13.43 -5.80
N LEU A 40 -5.85 12.46 -4.89
CA LEU A 40 -5.79 11.04 -5.23
C LEU A 40 -7.16 10.46 -5.60
N VAL A 41 -8.23 10.86 -4.90
CA VAL A 41 -9.61 10.46 -5.21
C VAL A 41 -10.01 10.94 -6.62
N GLU A 42 -9.69 12.19 -6.96
CA GLU A 42 -9.97 12.77 -8.28
C GLU A 42 -9.31 12.00 -9.43
N LEU A 43 -8.14 11.36 -9.19
CA LEU A 43 -7.50 10.51 -10.19
C LEU A 43 -8.36 9.31 -10.58
N TYR A 44 -9.22 8.79 -9.70
CA TYR A 44 -10.05 7.62 -10.03
C TYR A 44 -10.94 7.86 -11.26
N GLY A 45 -11.44 9.09 -11.43
CA GLY A 45 -12.24 9.50 -12.58
C GLY A 45 -11.46 9.68 -13.88
N CYS A 46 -10.12 9.66 -13.83
CA CYS A 46 -9.26 9.74 -15.00
C CYS A 46 -8.91 8.33 -15.52
N ASP A 47 -8.96 8.14 -16.84
CA ASP A 47 -8.51 6.89 -17.46
C ASP A 47 -6.99 6.85 -17.68
N GLN A 48 -6.33 8.02 -17.67
CA GLN A 48 -4.87 8.12 -17.79
C GLN A 48 -4.18 7.83 -16.45
N GLY A 49 -2.98 7.23 -16.51
CA GLY A 49 -2.17 6.96 -15.33
C GLY A 49 -2.46 5.62 -14.63
N PHE A 50 -3.31 4.79 -15.22
CA PHE A 50 -3.58 3.42 -14.76
C PHE A 50 -3.27 2.41 -15.85
N ARG A 51 -2.63 1.29 -15.48
CA ARG A 51 -2.32 0.22 -16.42
C ARG A 51 -3.42 -0.83 -16.54
N SER A 52 -4.32 -0.89 -15.55
CA SER A 52 -5.43 -1.84 -15.55
C SER A 52 -6.51 -1.42 -14.57
N HIS A 53 -7.76 -1.71 -14.93
CA HIS A 53 -8.96 -1.53 -14.12
C HIS A 53 -9.61 -2.88 -13.91
N ILE A 54 -9.86 -3.22 -12.65
CA ILE A 54 -10.45 -4.48 -12.24
C ILE A 54 -11.83 -4.22 -11.65
N VAL A 55 -12.83 -4.89 -12.22
CA VAL A 55 -14.19 -4.94 -11.68
C VAL A 55 -14.33 -6.25 -10.90
N MET A 56 -14.33 -6.15 -9.56
CA MET A 56 -14.14 -7.29 -8.64
C MET A 56 -15.18 -8.39 -8.81
N GLN A 57 -16.42 -8.01 -9.16
CA GLN A 57 -17.54 -8.92 -9.38
C GLN A 57 -17.24 -9.94 -10.49
N ARG A 58 -16.43 -9.56 -11.49
CA ARG A 58 -16.04 -10.45 -12.59
C ARG A 58 -15.11 -11.57 -12.14
N TYR A 59 -14.37 -11.36 -11.06
CA TYR A 59 -13.34 -12.25 -10.55
C TYR A 59 -13.73 -12.92 -9.23
N ARG A 60 -14.97 -12.71 -8.75
CA ARG A 60 -15.47 -13.19 -7.46
C ARG A 60 -14.66 -12.67 -6.26
N PHE A 61 -14.02 -11.52 -6.42
CA PHE A 61 -13.28 -10.84 -5.35
C PHE A 61 -14.19 -9.99 -4.45
N GLY A 62 -15.50 -10.00 -4.69
CA GLY A 62 -16.48 -9.20 -3.96
C GLY A 62 -17.19 -8.23 -4.89
N ARG A 63 -17.56 -7.07 -4.35
CA ARG A 63 -18.30 -6.02 -5.07
C ARG A 63 -17.56 -4.70 -4.92
N GLY A 64 -17.01 -4.20 -6.00
CA GLY A 64 -16.19 -2.99 -5.99
C GLY A 64 -15.26 -2.97 -7.19
N GLU A 65 -14.41 -1.95 -7.23
CA GLU A 65 -13.49 -1.77 -8.33
C GLU A 65 -12.14 -1.29 -7.82
N TYR A 66 -11.09 -1.61 -8.55
CA TYR A 66 -9.79 -1.02 -8.29
C TYR A 66 -9.00 -0.79 -9.57
N LYS A 67 -8.19 0.26 -9.59
CA LYS A 67 -7.30 0.59 -10.70
C LYS A 67 -5.84 0.53 -10.24
N TYR A 68 -5.00 -0.22 -10.95
CA TYR A 68 -3.56 -0.20 -10.70
C TYR A 68 -2.93 0.99 -11.41
N PHE A 69 -2.17 1.80 -10.68
CA PHE A 69 -1.41 2.89 -11.28
C PHE A 69 -0.39 2.33 -12.28
N ASP A 70 -0.12 3.12 -13.32
CA ASP A 70 1.03 2.90 -14.21
C ASP A 70 2.19 3.85 -13.85
N TYR A 71 3.37 3.58 -14.40
CA TYR A 71 4.48 4.52 -14.32
C TYR A 71 4.31 5.67 -15.34
N PRO A 72 4.69 6.91 -14.99
CA PRO A 72 5.15 7.36 -13.67
C PRO A 72 4.01 7.42 -12.65
N LEU A 73 4.32 7.12 -11.39
CA LEU A 73 3.34 7.21 -10.29
C LEU A 73 3.04 8.66 -9.92
N PRO A 74 1.85 8.94 -9.32
CA PRO A 74 1.62 10.22 -8.65
C PRO A 74 2.73 10.49 -7.63
N PRO A 75 3.33 11.70 -7.59
CA PRO A 75 4.51 11.98 -6.77
C PRO A 75 4.34 11.58 -5.29
N VAL A 76 3.18 11.89 -4.70
CA VAL A 76 2.88 11.54 -3.31
C VAL A 76 2.90 10.03 -3.04
N VAL A 77 2.47 9.21 -4.01
CA VAL A 77 2.46 7.74 -3.89
C VAL A 77 3.90 7.21 -4.01
N GLN A 78 4.70 7.77 -4.91
CA GLN A 78 6.11 7.41 -5.04
C GLN A 78 6.88 7.75 -3.76
N GLU A 79 6.72 8.98 -3.25
CA GLU A 79 7.40 9.49 -2.05
C GLU A 79 7.08 8.64 -0.81
N ILE A 80 5.80 8.26 -0.60
CA ILE A 80 5.42 7.37 0.51
C ILE A 80 6.14 6.03 0.40
N ARG A 81 6.14 5.40 -0.78
CA ARG A 81 6.75 4.07 -0.97
C ARG A 81 8.25 4.09 -0.70
N GLU A 82 8.94 5.08 -1.27
CA GLU A 82 10.38 5.23 -1.11
C GLU A 82 10.76 5.56 0.33
N THR A 83 9.94 6.36 1.02
CA THR A 83 10.24 6.79 2.40
C THR A 83 9.90 5.71 3.43
N CYS A 84 8.80 4.98 3.26
CA CYS A 84 8.41 3.91 4.19
C CYS A 84 9.31 2.67 4.06
N PHE A 85 9.73 2.31 2.85
CA PHE A 85 10.39 1.03 2.59
C PHE A 85 11.65 0.78 3.44
N PRO A 86 12.61 1.73 3.59
CA PRO A 86 13.81 1.52 4.41
C PRO A 86 13.50 1.24 5.89
N HIS A 87 12.35 1.71 6.39
CA HIS A 87 11.93 1.45 7.76
C HIS A 87 11.22 0.10 7.95
N LEU A 88 10.64 -0.45 6.87
CA LEU A 88 9.89 -1.71 6.87
C LEU A 88 10.76 -2.91 6.46
N ALA A 89 11.73 -2.72 5.57
CA ALA A 89 12.62 -3.79 5.12
C ALA A 89 13.35 -4.53 6.26
N PRO A 90 13.83 -3.86 7.33
CA PRO A 90 14.41 -4.54 8.50
C PRO A 90 13.43 -5.45 9.25
N VAL A 91 12.13 -5.13 9.25
CA VAL A 91 11.09 -5.97 9.87
C VAL A 91 10.91 -7.24 9.05
N ALA A 92 10.73 -7.08 7.72
CA ALA A 92 10.61 -8.22 6.81
C ALA A 92 11.83 -9.13 6.84
N ASN A 93 13.04 -8.57 6.88
CA ASN A 93 14.28 -9.33 6.99
C ASN A 93 14.40 -10.09 8.31
N ARG A 94 13.97 -9.49 9.42
CA ARG A 94 13.95 -10.17 10.73
C ARG A 94 12.98 -11.35 10.72
N TRP A 95 11.80 -11.19 10.11
CA TRP A 95 10.85 -12.30 9.95
C TRP A 95 11.44 -13.42 9.12
N ASN A 96 12.05 -13.10 7.97
CA ASN A 96 12.71 -14.10 7.13
C ASN A 96 13.82 -14.84 7.88
N GLU A 97 14.63 -14.14 8.68
CA GLU A 97 15.64 -14.76 9.53
C GLU A 97 15.03 -15.72 10.57
N GLN A 98 14.00 -15.29 11.29
CA GLN A 98 13.33 -16.11 12.30
C GLN A 98 12.62 -17.34 11.70
N LEU A 99 12.11 -17.21 10.47
CA LEU A 99 11.44 -18.28 9.74
C LEU A 99 12.42 -19.18 8.96
N GLY A 100 13.73 -18.89 8.99
CA GLY A 100 14.75 -19.65 8.25
C GLY A 100 14.69 -19.46 6.73
N ALA A 101 14.03 -18.41 6.23
CA ALA A 101 14.01 -18.07 4.83
C ALA A 101 15.34 -17.42 4.41
N GLU A 102 15.83 -17.73 3.20
CA GLU A 102 17.08 -17.17 2.66
C GLU A 102 16.91 -15.76 2.07
N GLU A 103 15.68 -15.40 1.68
CA GLU A 103 15.41 -14.12 1.02
C GLU A 103 15.72 -12.92 1.93
N ARG A 104 16.41 -11.91 1.38
CA ARG A 104 16.69 -10.65 2.06
C ARG A 104 16.33 -9.47 1.16
N PHE A 105 15.53 -8.56 1.72
CA PHE A 105 15.17 -7.29 1.11
C PHE A 105 16.31 -6.28 1.28
N PRO A 106 16.65 -5.52 0.22
CA PRO A 106 17.70 -4.51 0.29
C PRO A 106 17.27 -3.30 1.12
N GLU A 107 18.20 -2.39 1.40
CA GLU A 107 17.96 -1.20 2.23
C GLU A 107 17.06 -0.15 1.56
N THR A 108 17.03 -0.11 0.22
CA THR A 108 16.31 0.93 -0.53
C THR A 108 15.25 0.34 -1.45
N HIS A 109 14.17 1.11 -1.63
CA HIS A 109 13.07 0.74 -2.52
C HIS A 109 13.54 0.58 -3.97
N GLU A 110 14.44 1.45 -4.42
CA GLU A 110 15.03 1.39 -5.76
C GLU A 110 15.81 0.08 -5.97
N ALA A 111 16.61 -0.34 -4.99
CA ALA A 111 17.33 -1.61 -5.06
C ALA A 111 16.37 -2.81 -5.10
N PHE A 112 15.27 -2.75 -4.34
CA PHE A 112 14.25 -3.79 -4.38
C PHE A 112 13.57 -3.86 -5.76
N LEU A 113 13.21 -2.72 -6.34
CA LEU A 113 12.66 -2.69 -7.70
C LEU A 113 13.64 -3.22 -8.75
N LYS A 114 14.96 -3.01 -8.58
CA LYS A 114 15.97 -3.62 -9.46
C LYS A 114 15.95 -5.15 -9.36
N SER A 115 15.81 -5.72 -8.17
CA SER A 115 15.63 -7.17 -7.98
C SER A 115 14.34 -7.66 -8.61
N CYS A 116 13.22 -6.96 -8.42
CA CYS A 116 11.95 -7.29 -9.06
C CYS A 116 12.06 -7.31 -10.59
N ARG A 117 12.71 -6.30 -11.19
CA ARG A 117 12.92 -6.24 -12.65
C ARG A 117 13.77 -7.39 -13.18
N LYS A 118 14.78 -7.85 -12.43
CA LYS A 118 15.57 -9.04 -12.81
C LYS A 118 14.71 -10.31 -12.90
N GLN A 119 13.63 -10.37 -12.12
CA GLN A 119 12.64 -11.46 -12.15
C GLN A 119 11.47 -11.18 -13.10
N GLY A 120 11.59 -10.21 -14.01
CA GLY A 120 10.53 -9.86 -14.96
C GLY A 120 9.34 -9.07 -14.36
N GLN A 121 9.40 -8.71 -13.07
CA GLN A 121 8.35 -7.95 -12.41
C GLN A 121 8.56 -6.45 -12.64
N THR A 122 7.98 -5.94 -13.73
CA THR A 122 8.19 -4.54 -14.19
C THR A 122 7.00 -3.61 -13.93
N ARG A 123 5.87 -4.16 -13.49
CA ARG A 123 4.61 -3.44 -13.30
C ARG A 123 4.55 -2.72 -11.94
N ALA A 124 4.08 -1.47 -11.92
CA ALA A 124 3.83 -0.68 -10.70
C ALA A 124 2.79 -1.33 -9.76
N THR A 125 3.14 -1.75 -8.56
CA THR A 125 2.18 -2.42 -7.65
C THR A 125 1.09 -1.56 -6.99
N PRO A 126 1.21 -0.22 -6.83
CA PRO A 126 0.17 0.58 -6.17
C PRO A 126 -1.16 0.59 -6.92
N LEU A 127 -2.25 0.61 -6.16
CA LEU A 127 -3.61 0.61 -6.68
C LEU A 127 -4.51 1.54 -5.86
N LEU A 128 -5.59 1.98 -6.50
CA LEU A 128 -6.65 2.78 -5.89
C LEU A 128 -7.92 1.94 -5.88
N LEU A 129 -8.50 1.72 -4.70
CA LEU A 129 -9.76 0.99 -4.54
C LEU A 129 -10.93 1.96 -4.44
N HIS A 130 -12.05 1.59 -5.05
CA HIS A 130 -13.30 2.32 -5.00
C HIS A 130 -14.46 1.36 -4.70
N TYR A 131 -15.25 1.72 -3.68
CA TYR A 131 -16.41 0.95 -3.26
C TYR A 131 -17.62 1.86 -3.19
N GLU A 132 -18.72 1.38 -3.74
CA GLU A 132 -20.05 1.98 -3.57
C GLU A 132 -20.81 1.27 -2.45
N ALA A 133 -21.97 1.81 -2.07
CA ALA A 133 -22.84 1.19 -1.08
C ALA A 133 -23.10 -0.31 -1.36
N GLY A 134 -22.91 -1.13 -0.34
CA GLY A 134 -22.98 -2.60 -0.43
C GLY A 134 -21.76 -3.27 -1.07
N GLY A 135 -20.71 -2.49 -1.39
CA GLY A 135 -19.42 -2.99 -1.83
C GLY A 135 -18.64 -3.66 -0.70
N PHE A 136 -17.83 -4.65 -1.06
CA PHE A 136 -16.95 -5.37 -0.14
C PHE A 136 -15.83 -6.05 -0.91
N ASN A 137 -14.73 -6.35 -0.21
CA ASN A 137 -13.69 -7.24 -0.70
C ASN A 137 -13.80 -8.57 0.05
N CYS A 138 -13.74 -9.68 -0.69
CA CYS A 138 -13.67 -11.01 -0.10
C CYS A 138 -12.39 -11.15 0.72
N LEU A 139 -12.40 -12.05 1.71
CA LEU A 139 -11.17 -12.44 2.42
C LEU A 139 -10.15 -12.99 1.41
N HIS A 140 -8.96 -12.41 1.40
CA HIS A 140 -7.88 -12.79 0.51
C HIS A 140 -6.51 -12.50 1.14
N GLN A 141 -5.47 -13.06 0.54
CA GLN A 141 -4.09 -12.67 0.78
C GLN A 141 -3.60 -11.93 -0.46
N ASP A 142 -2.98 -10.77 -0.26
CA ASP A 142 -2.48 -9.96 -1.36
C ASP A 142 -1.01 -10.30 -1.65
N ILE A 143 -0.79 -11.06 -2.72
CA ILE A 143 0.52 -11.54 -3.14
C ILE A 143 0.66 -11.26 -4.64
N TYR A 144 1.76 -10.61 -5.02
CA TYR A 144 2.06 -10.30 -6.41
C TYR A 144 3.47 -10.75 -6.78
N GLY A 145 3.51 -11.71 -7.70
CA GLY A 145 4.70 -12.21 -8.37
C GLY A 145 5.70 -12.94 -7.45
N GLU A 146 6.86 -13.29 -8.02
CA GLU A 146 7.85 -14.17 -7.37
C GLU A 146 8.57 -13.52 -6.19
N LEU A 147 8.92 -12.22 -6.28
CA LEU A 147 9.47 -11.49 -5.14
C LEU A 147 8.37 -10.66 -4.51
N ALA A 148 7.82 -11.16 -3.41
CA ALA A 148 6.73 -10.53 -2.67
C ALA A 148 7.27 -9.86 -1.41
N PHE A 149 7.02 -8.55 -1.25
CA PHE A 149 7.32 -7.87 0.00
C PHE A 149 6.17 -8.12 0.99
N PRO A 150 6.43 -8.61 2.22
CA PRO A 150 5.38 -9.15 3.10
C PRO A 150 4.57 -8.08 3.84
N LEU A 151 4.86 -6.79 3.62
CA LEU A 151 4.21 -5.68 4.31
C LEU A 151 3.51 -4.76 3.30
N GLN A 152 2.31 -4.34 3.66
CA GLN A 152 1.48 -3.44 2.87
C GLN A 152 1.16 -2.17 3.66
N MET A 153 0.92 -1.08 2.94
CA MET A 153 0.43 0.17 3.50
C MET A 153 -0.85 0.57 2.80
N THR A 154 -1.91 0.74 3.57
CA THR A 154 -3.24 1.14 3.08
C THR A 154 -3.56 2.54 3.63
N CYS A 155 -3.93 3.46 2.75
CA CYS A 155 -4.36 4.80 3.13
C CYS A 155 -5.85 4.95 2.81
N PHE A 156 -6.67 5.27 3.82
CA PHE A 156 -8.06 5.64 3.60
C PHE A 156 -8.11 7.08 3.10
N LEU A 157 -8.70 7.29 1.93
CA LEU A 157 -8.80 8.61 1.31
C LEU A 157 -10.14 9.30 1.60
N SER A 158 -11.10 8.55 2.12
CA SER A 158 -12.43 8.98 2.57
C SER A 158 -12.56 8.82 4.08
N GLN A 159 -13.41 9.63 4.70
CA GLN A 159 -13.59 9.70 6.14
C GLN A 159 -14.82 8.92 6.60
N ALA A 160 -14.62 7.95 7.50
CA ALA A 160 -15.72 7.19 8.11
C ALA A 160 -16.62 8.11 8.96
N GLY A 161 -17.93 7.89 8.89
CA GLY A 161 -18.94 8.72 9.55
C GLY A 161 -19.26 10.05 8.85
N GLU A 162 -18.49 10.42 7.81
CA GLU A 162 -18.79 11.57 6.94
C GLU A 162 -19.08 11.12 5.51
N ASP A 163 -18.14 10.40 4.89
CA ASP A 163 -18.24 9.95 3.50
C ASP A 163 -18.92 8.56 3.40
N TYR A 164 -18.84 7.74 4.44
CA TYR A 164 -19.42 6.39 4.47
C TYR A 164 -19.68 5.89 5.89
N GLU A 165 -20.60 4.91 5.99
CA GLU A 165 -20.84 4.10 7.19
C GLU A 165 -20.56 2.61 6.89
N GLY A 166 -20.12 1.86 7.90
CA GLY A 166 -19.61 0.49 7.72
C GLY A 166 -18.26 0.47 7.00
N GLY A 167 -17.98 -0.57 6.20
CA GLY A 167 -16.77 -0.63 5.36
C GLY A 167 -15.49 -0.90 6.14
N GLU A 168 -15.60 -1.65 7.24
CA GLU A 168 -14.51 -1.94 8.16
C GLU A 168 -13.35 -2.67 7.46
N PHE A 169 -12.13 -2.26 7.79
CA PHE A 169 -10.92 -2.95 7.34
C PHE A 169 -10.52 -4.00 8.37
N VAL A 170 -10.81 -5.26 8.05
CA VAL A 170 -10.62 -6.39 8.96
C VAL A 170 -9.35 -7.16 8.60
N LEU A 171 -8.50 -7.37 9.60
CA LEU A 171 -7.35 -8.26 9.55
C LEU A 171 -7.65 -9.49 10.43
N LEU A 172 -7.33 -10.69 9.93
CA LEU A 172 -7.57 -11.98 10.60
C LEU A 172 -6.26 -12.74 10.79
#